data_AF-A0AAU8NAP4-F1
#
_entry.id   AF-A0AAU8NAP4-F1
#
_cell.length_a   1.000
_cell.length_b   1.000
_cell.length_c   1.000
_cell.angle_alpha   90.00
_cell.angle_beta   90.00
_cell.angle_gamma   90.00
#
_symmetry.space_group_name_H-M   'P 1'
#
loop_
_entity.id
_entity.type
_entity.pdbx_description
1 polymer ?
#
loop_
_entity_poly.entity_id
_entity_poly.type
_entity_poly.pdbx_seq_one_letter_code
_entity_poly.pdbx_strand_id
1 'polypeptide(L)'
;MNLASYESIKSSIVLDFEEYIEEDGLNVAQVSAKILEEDWRIVNNSLYTETLYFVSIAIESLKYKEIADFIYSKLNSYLENDKFEEHIDKNDIEMLTRDIQTCKKLIDDIEGYKIRETSDSAKSRVEYILGLKVD
;
A
#
# COMPACT_ATOMS: atom_id res chain seq x y z
N MET A 1 -15.44 16.53 -0.47
CA MET A 1 -15.03 15.13 -0.29
C MET A 1 -14.34 15.08 1.07
N ASN A 2 -14.80 14.26 2.01
CA ASN A 2 -14.06 14.09 3.27
C ASN A 2 -12.70 13.51 2.87
N LEU A 3 -11.58 14.15 3.24
CA LEU A 3 -10.28 13.49 3.09
C LEU A 3 -10.38 12.14 3.79
N ALA A 4 -10.08 11.07 3.07
CA ALA A 4 -10.06 9.74 3.65
C ALA A 4 -8.95 9.73 4.70
N SER A 5 -9.34 9.64 5.98
CA SER A 5 -8.42 9.70 7.10
C SER A 5 -7.52 8.46 7.12
N TYR A 6 -6.39 8.57 7.81
CA TYR A 6 -5.48 7.45 8.05
C TYR A 6 -6.23 6.16 8.46
N GLU A 7 -7.07 6.27 9.50
CA GLU A 7 -7.78 5.12 10.08
C GLU A 7 -8.75 4.51 9.08
N SER A 8 -9.43 5.33 8.28
CA SER A 8 -10.39 4.84 7.29
C SER A 8 -9.71 4.02 6.21
N ILE A 9 -8.61 4.54 5.64
CA ILE A 9 -7.87 3.86 4.57
C ILE A 9 -7.23 2.58 5.14
N LYS A 10 -6.52 2.68 6.26
CA LYS A 10 -5.83 1.53 6.85
C LYS A 10 -6.81 0.42 7.24
N SER A 11 -7.94 0.76 7.85
CA SER A 11 -8.95 -0.24 8.20
C SER A 11 -9.54 -0.91 6.96
N SER A 12 -9.78 -0.15 5.88
CA SER A 12 -10.25 -0.73 4.61
C SER A 12 -9.24 -1.73 4.07
N ILE A 13 -7.96 -1.35 3.96
CA ILE A 13 -6.91 -2.23 3.44
C ILE A 13 -6.80 -3.52 4.24
N VAL A 14 -6.87 -3.45 5.58
CA VAL A 14 -6.83 -4.64 6.44
C VAL A 14 -8.01 -5.57 6.14
N LEU A 15 -9.23 -5.02 6.07
CA LEU A 15 -10.43 -5.81 5.76
C LEU A 15 -10.34 -6.43 4.35
N ASP A 16 -9.90 -5.66 3.35
CA ASP A 16 -9.74 -6.15 1.97
C ASP A 16 -8.70 -7.28 1.90
N PHE A 17 -7.61 -7.19 2.68
CA PHE A 17 -6.63 -8.26 2.77
C PHE A 17 -7.22 -9.53 3.38
N GLU A 18 -7.96 -9.41 4.48
CA GLU A 18 -8.61 -10.53 5.15
C GLU A 18 -9.66 -11.18 4.22
N GLU A 19 -10.57 -10.39 3.65
CA GLU A 19 -11.64 -10.87 2.76
C GLU A 19 -11.06 -11.53 1.50
N TYR A 20 -10.18 -10.85 0.77
CA TYR A 20 -9.71 -11.36 -0.52
C TYR A 20 -8.80 -12.58 -0.40
N ILE A 21 -8.06 -12.73 0.72
CA ILE A 21 -7.25 -13.92 0.94
C ILE A 21 -8.11 -15.07 1.47
N GLU A 22 -8.97 -14.84 2.47
CA GLU A 22 -9.71 -15.90 3.15
C GLU A 22 -10.95 -16.36 2.38
N GLU A 23 -11.69 -15.44 1.77
CA GLU A 23 -12.94 -15.74 1.08
C GLU A 23 -12.73 -15.99 -0.42
N ASP A 24 -11.97 -15.12 -1.09
CA ASP A 24 -11.73 -15.22 -2.54
C ASP A 24 -10.53 -16.13 -2.90
N GLY A 25 -9.70 -16.50 -1.93
CA GLY A 25 -8.52 -17.34 -2.14
C GLY A 25 -7.43 -16.68 -3.00
N LEU A 26 -7.42 -15.35 -3.06
CA LEU A 26 -6.40 -14.60 -3.78
C LEU A 26 -5.06 -14.67 -3.03
N ASN A 27 -3.96 -14.58 -3.79
CA ASN A 27 -2.64 -14.42 -3.18
C ASN A 27 -2.31 -12.93 -2.96
N VAL A 28 -1.29 -12.67 -2.14
CA VAL A 28 -0.85 -11.31 -1.76
C VAL A 28 -0.63 -10.38 -2.95
N ALA A 29 -0.08 -10.86 -4.07
CA ALA A 29 0.13 -10.03 -5.25
C ALA A 29 -1.18 -9.64 -5.94
N GLN A 30 -2.15 -10.57 -6.01
CA GLN A 30 -3.48 -10.31 -6.57
C GLN A 30 -4.27 -9.34 -5.69
N VAL A 31 -4.26 -9.53 -4.38
CA VAL A 31 -4.91 -8.64 -3.40
C VAL A 31 -4.33 -7.23 -3.47
N SER A 32 -3.00 -7.12 -3.44
CA SER A 32 -2.31 -5.82 -3.56
C SER A 32 -2.69 -5.08 -4.84
N ALA A 33 -2.79 -5.78 -5.97
CA ALA A 33 -3.18 -5.18 -7.24
C ALA A 33 -4.66 -4.76 -7.25
N LYS A 34 -5.54 -5.60 -6.69
CA LYS A 34 -6.98 -5.35 -6.62
C LYS A 34 -7.32 -4.13 -5.77
N ILE A 35 -6.71 -4.00 -4.59
CA ILE A 35 -6.86 -2.82 -3.72
C ILE A 35 -6.45 -1.54 -4.45
N LEU A 36 -5.26 -1.52 -5.08
CA LEU A 36 -4.80 -0.36 -5.84
C LEU A 36 -5.72 -0.05 -7.04
N GLU A 37 -6.32 -1.07 -7.65
CA GLU A 37 -7.23 -0.90 -8.77
C GLU A 37 -8.60 -0.36 -8.35
N GLU A 38 -9.15 -0.81 -7.24
CA GLU A 38 -10.47 -0.37 -6.75
C GLU A 38 -10.40 1.06 -6.19
N ASP A 39 -9.31 1.37 -5.47
CA ASP A 39 -9.13 2.64 -4.78
C ASP A 39 -8.29 3.66 -5.54
N TRP A 40 -8.01 3.43 -6.82
CA TRP A 40 -7.04 4.21 -7.60
C TRP A 40 -7.21 5.73 -7.52
N ARG A 41 -8.45 6.23 -7.43
CA ARG A 41 -8.72 7.67 -7.30
C ARG A 41 -8.24 8.24 -5.98
N ILE A 42 -8.36 7.45 -4.91
CA ILE A 42 -7.93 7.83 -3.57
C ILE A 42 -6.41 7.67 -3.49
N VAL A 43 -5.87 6.55 -3.99
CA VAL A 43 -4.42 6.30 -4.06
C VAL A 43 -3.70 7.49 -4.70
N ASN A 44 -4.15 7.91 -5.89
CA ASN A 44 -3.50 8.96 -6.68
C ASN A 44 -3.89 10.40 -6.27
N ASN A 45 -4.58 10.60 -5.15
CA ASN A 45 -5.04 11.92 -4.74
C ASN A 45 -3.91 12.80 -4.20
N SER A 46 -2.96 12.23 -3.45
CA SER A 46 -1.83 12.96 -2.87
C SER A 46 -0.66 12.04 -2.56
N LEU A 47 0.52 12.62 -2.26
CA LEU A 47 1.68 11.85 -1.82
C LEU A 47 1.38 11.12 -0.50
N TYR A 48 0.60 11.76 0.37
CA TYR A 48 0.13 11.17 1.62
C TYR A 48 -0.67 9.89 1.40
N THR A 49 -1.70 9.91 0.54
CA THR A 49 -2.53 8.73 0.29
C THR A 49 -1.72 7.63 -0.41
N GLU A 50 -0.92 7.99 -1.41
CA GLU A 50 -0.07 7.04 -2.13
C GLU A 50 0.88 6.32 -1.16
N THR A 51 1.54 7.08 -0.28
CA THR A 51 2.44 6.53 0.75
C THR A 51 1.69 5.63 1.73
N LEU A 52 0.51 6.04 2.19
CA LEU A 52 -0.31 5.26 3.11
C LEU A 52 -0.70 3.91 2.49
N TYR A 53 -1.21 3.88 1.26
CA TYR A 53 -1.58 2.65 0.58
C TYR A 53 -0.38 1.70 0.43
N PHE A 54 0.75 2.19 -0.10
CA PHE A 54 1.91 1.32 -0.33
C PHE A 54 2.51 0.78 0.97
N VAL A 55 2.59 1.60 2.02
CA VAL A 55 3.12 1.18 3.33
C VAL A 55 2.16 0.21 4.01
N SER A 56 0.86 0.49 4.02
CA SER A 56 -0.15 -0.42 4.61
C SER A 56 -0.21 -1.75 3.87
N ILE A 57 -0.28 -1.75 2.53
CA ILE A 57 -0.25 -2.96 1.71
C ILE A 57 1.02 -3.78 2.02
N ALA A 58 2.19 -3.14 2.13
CA ALA A 58 3.42 -3.83 2.46
C ALA A 58 3.38 -4.48 3.85
N ILE A 59 2.93 -3.75 4.88
CA ILE A 59 2.81 -4.29 6.25
C ILE A 59 1.86 -5.48 6.29
N GLU A 60 0.69 -5.38 5.65
CA GLU A 60 -0.29 -6.47 5.60
C GLU A 60 0.25 -7.68 4.84
N SER A 61 0.88 -7.46 3.69
CA SER A 61 1.55 -8.51 2.90
C SER A 61 2.54 -9.31 3.76
N LEU A 62 3.37 -8.61 4.56
CA LEU A 62 4.41 -9.22 5.38
C LEU A 62 3.86 -10.12 6.49
N LYS A 63 2.61 -9.93 6.95
CA LYS A 63 1.94 -10.88 7.87
C LYS A 63 1.78 -12.27 7.25
N TYR A 64 1.62 -12.33 5.92
CA TYR A 64 1.54 -13.57 5.14
C TYR A 64 2.92 -14.07 4.67
N LYS A 65 4.02 -13.43 5.12
CA LYS A 65 5.40 -13.74 4.71
C LYS A 65 5.63 -13.64 3.20
N GLU A 66 4.87 -12.78 2.54
CA GLU A 66 4.97 -12.51 1.11
C GLU A 66 4.95 -11.00 0.88
N ILE A 67 5.51 -10.54 -0.24
CA ILE A 67 5.30 -9.18 -0.73
C ILE A 67 5.28 -9.21 -2.25
N ALA A 68 4.36 -8.47 -2.87
CA ALA A 68 4.32 -8.39 -4.32
C ALA A 68 5.55 -7.65 -4.86
N ASP A 69 6.14 -8.14 -5.95
CA ASP A 69 7.31 -7.54 -6.58
C ASP A 69 7.13 -6.06 -6.95
N PHE A 70 5.96 -5.68 -7.48
CA PHE A 70 5.68 -4.28 -7.83
C PHE A 70 5.54 -3.38 -6.59
N ILE A 71 4.99 -3.88 -5.49
CA ILE A 71 4.96 -3.15 -4.21
C ILE A 71 6.40 -2.95 -3.74
N TYR A 72 7.16 -4.04 -3.62
CA TYR A 72 8.55 -4.02 -3.16
C TYR A 72 9.42 -3.06 -3.99
N SER A 73 9.29 -3.09 -5.32
CA SER A 73 10.09 -2.24 -6.22
C SER A 73 9.88 -0.73 -6.02
N LYS A 74 8.69 -0.32 -5.57
CA LYS A 74 8.33 1.09 -5.34
C LYS A 74 8.40 1.48 -3.87
N LEU A 75 8.47 0.51 -2.96
CA LEU A 75 8.33 0.77 -1.53
C LEU A 75 9.40 1.71 -0.98
N ASN A 76 10.64 1.60 -1.45
CA ASN A 76 11.74 2.47 -1.00
C ASN A 76 11.43 3.95 -1.16
N SER A 77 10.82 4.38 -2.27
CA SER A 77 10.49 5.81 -2.47
C SER A 77 9.47 6.31 -1.46
N TYR A 78 8.54 5.46 -1.01
CA TYR A 78 7.54 5.83 -0.01
C TYR A 78 8.09 5.77 1.41
N LEU A 79 9.03 4.87 1.68
CA LEU A 79 9.68 4.78 3.00
C LEU A 79 10.62 5.95 3.29
N GLU A 80 11.12 6.63 2.26
CA GLU A 80 11.95 7.82 2.40
C GLU A 80 11.14 9.12 2.62
N ASN A 81 9.82 9.08 2.43
CA ASN A 81 8.97 10.25 2.65
C ASN A 81 8.93 10.64 4.13
N ASP A 82 9.35 11.88 4.42
CA ASP A 82 9.36 12.49 5.75
C ASP A 82 8.46 13.73 5.85
N LYS A 83 7.85 14.13 4.72
CA LYS A 83 7.02 15.33 4.59
C LYS A 83 5.81 15.05 3.72
N PHE A 84 4.68 15.57 4.16
CA PHE A 84 3.39 15.46 3.50
C PHE A 84 2.76 16.85 3.37
N GLU A 85 1.67 16.94 2.62
CA GLU A 85 0.98 18.19 2.34
C GLU A 85 0.44 18.85 3.63
N GLU A 86 0.55 20.18 3.73
CA GLU A 86 0.23 20.93 4.95
C GLU A 86 -1.24 20.82 5.41
N HIS A 87 -2.15 20.42 4.51
CA HIS A 87 -3.57 20.29 4.79
C HIS A 87 -3.96 18.94 5.39
N ILE A 88 -3.01 17.98 5.47
CA ILE A 88 -3.24 16.68 6.10
C ILE A 88 -3.18 16.86 7.62
N ASP A 89 -4.06 16.15 8.34
CA ASP A 89 -4.08 16.19 9.80
C ASP A 89 -2.74 15.70 10.38
N LYS A 90 -2.24 16.41 11.40
CA LYS A 90 -0.93 16.10 12.00
C LYS A 90 -0.92 14.72 12.65
N ASN A 91 -2.01 14.30 13.28
CA ASN A 91 -2.10 12.98 13.89
C ASN A 91 -2.02 11.88 12.82
N ASP A 92 -2.69 12.08 11.68
CA ASP A 92 -2.65 11.16 10.54
C ASP A 92 -1.22 11.03 9.96
N ILE A 93 -0.47 12.13 9.90
CA ILE A 93 0.97 12.12 9.53
C ILE A 93 1.80 11.35 10.57
N GLU A 94 1.59 11.59 11.86
CA GLU A 94 2.32 10.91 12.93
C GLU A 94 2.09 9.39 12.90
N MET A 95 0.86 8.96 12.62
CA MET A 95 0.50 7.54 12.50
C MET A 95 1.16 6.89 11.27
N LEU A 96 1.08 7.54 10.10
CA LEU A 96 1.77 7.06 8.90
C LEU A 96 3.29 6.98 9.10
N THR A 97 3.88 7.98 9.76
CA THR A 97 5.32 8.00 10.06
C THR A 97 5.71 6.80 10.92
N ARG A 98 4.89 6.42 11.91
CA ARG A 98 5.13 5.21 12.73
C ARG A 98 5.05 3.94 11.88
N ASP A 99 4.09 3.86 10.97
CA ASP A 99 3.97 2.72 10.06
C ASP A 99 5.17 2.61 9.11
N ILE A 100 5.67 3.72 8.57
CA ILE A 100 6.90 3.74 7.76
C ILE A 100 8.08 3.14 8.55
N GLN A 101 8.24 3.53 9.82
CA GLN A 101 9.32 2.99 10.66
C GLN A 101 9.11 1.50 10.97
N THR A 102 7.87 1.07 11.18
CA THR A 102 7.53 -0.35 11.35
C THR A 102 7.85 -1.14 10.08
N CYS A 103 7.42 -0.64 8.93
CA CYS A 103 7.63 -1.26 7.63
C CYS A 103 9.12 -1.41 7.31
N LYS A 104 9.94 -0.38 7.54
CA LYS A 104 11.41 -0.45 7.41
C LYS A 104 11.99 -1.62 8.20
N LYS A 105 11.63 -1.74 9.48
CA LYS A 105 12.12 -2.82 10.34
C LYS A 105 11.70 -4.21 9.85
N LEU A 106 10.47 -4.35 9.33
CA LEU A 106 9.98 -5.63 8.81
C LEU A 106 10.69 -6.02 7.50
N ILE A 107 11.01 -5.05 6.65
CA ILE A 107 11.69 -5.29 5.37
C ILE A 107 13.16 -5.64 5.56
N ASP A 108 13.83 -4.99 6.52
CA ASP A 108 15.24 -5.25 6.86
C ASP A 108 15.43 -6.70 7.37
N ASP A 109 14.38 -7.35 7.88
CA ASP A 109 14.33 -8.77 8.21
C ASP A 109 14.03 -9.63 6.96
N ILE A 110 14.93 -9.57 5.97
CA ILE A 110 14.75 -10.18 4.63
C ILE A 110 14.55 -11.71 4.69
N GLU A 111 15.07 -12.40 5.71
CA GLU A 111 14.86 -13.84 5.87
C GLU A 111 13.40 -14.20 6.23
N GLY A 112 12.57 -13.21 6.58
CA GLY A 112 11.20 -13.39 7.03
C GLY A 112 10.13 -13.54 5.95
N TYR A 113 10.42 -13.20 4.69
CA TYR A 113 9.41 -13.16 3.62
C TYR A 113 9.97 -13.45 2.23
N LYS A 114 9.08 -13.76 1.28
CA LYS A 114 9.43 -13.93 -0.14
C LYS A 114 8.81 -12.84 -1.01
N ILE A 115 9.55 -12.44 -2.05
CA ILE A 115 9.00 -11.58 -3.10
C ILE A 115 8.21 -12.47 -4.07
N ARG A 116 6.92 -12.21 -4.21
CA ARG A 116 6.03 -12.91 -5.14
C ARG A 116 6.00 -12.17 -6.47
N GLU A 117 6.36 -12.88 -7.52
CA GLU A 117 6.32 -12.35 -8.87
C GLU A 117 4.88 -12.18 -9.36
N THR A 118 4.62 -11.03 -9.99
CA THR A 118 3.33 -10.68 -10.58
C THR A 118 3.42 -10.81 -12.11
N SER A 119 2.33 -11.24 -12.76
CA SER A 119 2.31 -11.34 -14.23
C SER A 119 2.51 -9.98 -14.89
N ASP A 120 3.15 -9.97 -16.06
CA ASP A 120 3.41 -8.73 -16.82
C ASP A 120 2.13 -7.94 -17.13
N SER A 121 1.03 -8.65 -17.40
CA SER A 121 -0.28 -8.02 -17.63
C SER A 121 -0.79 -7.30 -16.39
N ALA A 122 -0.63 -7.88 -15.20
CA ALA A 122 -1.06 -7.28 -13.96
C ALA A 122 -0.14 -6.12 -13.55
N LYS A 123 1.17 -6.24 -13.74
CA LYS A 123 2.12 -5.13 -13.55
C LYS A 123 1.78 -3.93 -14.44
N SER A 124 1.57 -4.18 -15.73
CA SER A 124 1.19 -3.14 -16.70
C SER A 124 -0.13 -2.47 -16.31
N ARG A 125 -1.08 -3.24 -15.78
CA ARG A 125 -2.36 -2.71 -15.28
C ARG A 125 -2.15 -1.80 -14.07
N VAL A 126 -1.37 -2.23 -13.07
CA VAL A 126 -1.05 -1.42 -11.90
C VAL A 126 -0.30 -0.15 -12.30
N GLU A 127 0.70 -0.23 -13.16
CA GLU A 127 1.43 0.95 -13.64
C GLU A 127 0.54 1.94 -14.38
N TYR A 128 -0.37 1.44 -15.23
CA TYR A 128 -1.36 2.27 -15.89
C TYR A 128 -2.25 3.01 -14.88
N ILE A 129 -2.75 2.30 -13.88
CA ILE A 129 -3.65 2.83 -12.85
C ILE A 129 -2.95 3.91 -12.02
N LEU A 130 -1.72 3.66 -11.57
CA LEU A 130 -0.93 4.65 -10.81
C LEU A 130 -0.56 5.88 -11.65
N GLY A 131 -0.55 5.76 -12.98
CA GLY A 131 -0.34 6.88 -13.90
C GLY A 131 -1.58 7.73 -14.18
N LEU A 132 -2.77 7.31 -13.71
CA LEU A 132 -4.00 8.05 -13.92
C LEU A 132 -4.01 9.33 -13.08
N LYS A 133 -4.35 10.45 -13.71
CA LYS A 133 -4.55 11.73 -13.02
C LYS A 133 -5.98 11.80 -12.49
N VAL A 134 -6.11 12.31 -11.27
CA VAL A 134 -7.39 12.71 -10.69
C VAL A 134 -7.62 14.16 -11.13
N ASP A 135 -8.66 14.39 -11.94
CA ASP A 135 -9.10 15.73 -12.37
C ASP A 135 -9.85 16.48 -11.25
#